data_AF-A0A101UUA5-F1
#
_entry.id   AF-A0A101UUA5-F1
#
_cell.length_a   1.000
_cell.length_b   1.000
_cell.length_c   1.000
_cell.angle_alpha   90.00
_cell.angle_beta   90.00
_cell.angle_gamma   90.00
#
_symmetry.space_group_name_H-M   'P 1'
#
loop_
_entity.id
_entity.type
_entity.pdbx_description
1 polymer ?
#
loop_
_entity_poly.entity_id
_entity_poly.type
_entity_poly.pdbx_seq_one_letter_code
_entity_poly.pdbx_strand_id
1 'polypeptide(L)'
;MFIPLTANTVVTLLLNAWTDRTKGAAEQWLADEPGASVTSVDATSRTMYVHVRPPGALPPVESLLDRLEGRIPDGIPVVVDASRGRRIDAGVVGD
;
A
#
# COMPACT_ATOMS: atom_id res chain seq x y z
N MET A 1 -10.92 -27.29 -17.91
CA MET A 1 -10.60 -25.88 -17.59
C MET A 1 -9.09 -25.76 -17.56
N PHE A 2 -8.47 -25.21 -18.60
CA PHE A 2 -7.05 -24.90 -18.60
C PHE A 2 -6.90 -23.51 -17.99
N ILE A 3 -6.35 -23.41 -16.79
CA ILE A 3 -5.72 -22.16 -16.39
C ILE A 3 -4.32 -22.25 -16.99
N PRO A 4 -4.04 -21.59 -18.14
CA PRO A 4 -2.68 -21.61 -18.67
C PRO A 4 -1.78 -20.99 -17.60
N LEU A 5 -0.58 -21.56 -17.39
CA LEU A 5 0.40 -21.08 -16.41
C LEU A 5 0.73 -19.58 -16.57
N THR A 6 0.43 -18.99 -17.73
CA THR A 6 0.50 -17.56 -18.00
C THR A 6 -0.43 -16.71 -17.13
N ALA A 7 -1.53 -17.25 -16.62
CA ALA A 7 -2.46 -16.51 -15.76
C ALA A 7 -1.83 -16.08 -14.42
N ASN A 8 -0.98 -16.93 -13.83
CA ASN A 8 -0.30 -16.58 -12.57
C ASN A 8 0.75 -15.49 -12.77
N THR A 9 1.49 -15.50 -13.88
CA THR A 9 2.54 -14.50 -14.15
C THR A 9 1.95 -13.11 -14.36
N VAL A 10 0.81 -12.99 -15.03
CA VAL A 10 0.14 -11.69 -15.25
C VAL A 10 -0.33 -11.10 -13.91
N VAL A 11 -0.83 -11.92 -12.99
CA VAL A 11 -1.23 -11.47 -11.64
C VAL A 11 -0.04 -10.92 -10.86
N THR A 12 1.11 -11.60 -10.89
CA THR A 12 2.32 -11.11 -10.21
C THR A 12 2.83 -9.79 -10.80
N LEU A 13 2.80 -9.63 -12.13
CA LEU A 13 3.20 -8.38 -12.78
C LEU A 13 2.28 -7.22 -12.42
N LEU A 14 0.96 -7.45 -12.38
CA LEU A 14 -0.01 -6.46 -11.95
C LEU A 14 0.19 -6.07 -10.48
N LEU A 15 0.42 -7.05 -9.61
CA LEU A 15 0.73 -6.80 -8.20
C LEU A 15 1.97 -5.93 -8.05
N ASN A 16 3.06 -6.21 -8.78
CA ASN A 16 4.26 -5.37 -8.75
C ASN A 16 3.98 -3.93 -9.21
N ALA A 17 3.24 -3.76 -10.31
CA ALA A 17 2.87 -2.43 -10.79
C ALA A 17 2.00 -1.67 -9.77
N TRP A 18 1.12 -2.36 -9.06
CA TRP A 18 0.33 -1.76 -7.99
C TRP A 18 1.17 -1.46 -6.75
N THR A 19 2.13 -2.31 -6.38
CA THR A 19 3.11 -2.05 -5.31
C THR A 19 3.86 -0.75 -5.57
N ASP A 20 4.35 -0.54 -6.79
CA ASP A 20 5.03 0.71 -7.17
C ASP A 20 4.11 1.94 -7.08
N ARG A 21 2.85 1.81 -7.50
CA ARG A 21 1.86 2.90 -7.36
C ARG A 21 1.56 3.20 -5.90
N THR A 22 1.39 2.16 -5.08
CA THR A 22 1.16 2.29 -3.65
C THR A 22 2.34 2.96 -2.96
N LYS A 23 3.57 2.60 -3.33
CA LYS A 23 4.78 3.27 -2.84
C LYS A 23 4.78 4.76 -3.18
N GLY A 24 4.53 5.13 -4.43
CA GLY A 24 4.49 6.53 -4.84
C GLY A 24 3.38 7.34 -4.14
N ALA A 25 2.23 6.73 -3.88
CA ALA A 25 1.15 7.35 -3.11
C ALA A 25 1.50 7.50 -1.63
N ALA A 26 2.13 6.49 -1.02
CA ALA A 26 2.59 6.53 0.36
C ALA A 26 3.71 7.56 0.58
N GLU A 27 4.62 7.70 -0.38
CA GLU A 27 5.66 8.74 -0.36
C GLU A 27 5.04 10.14 -0.41
N GLN A 28 4.04 10.35 -1.27
CA GLN A 28 3.29 11.61 -1.31
C GLN A 28 2.48 11.86 -0.04
N TRP A 29 1.90 10.83 0.55
CA TRP A 29 1.16 10.93 1.81
C TRP A 29 2.05 11.35 2.99
N LEU A 30 3.31 10.91 3.01
CA LEU A 30 4.29 11.30 4.03
C LEU A 30 5.08 12.57 3.69
N ALA A 31 4.90 13.15 2.50
CA ALA A 31 5.69 14.30 2.06
C ALA A 31 5.52 15.54 2.97
N ASP A 32 4.35 15.68 3.59
CA ASP A 32 4.02 16.77 4.51
C ASP A 32 4.54 16.53 5.94
N GLU A 33 5.02 15.32 6.27
CA GLU A 33 5.49 14.96 7.61
C GLU A 33 7.04 14.94 7.66
N PRO A 34 7.69 15.98 8.19
CA PRO A 34 9.13 16.12 8.15
C PRO A 34 9.83 15.00 8.94
N GLY A 35 10.70 14.25 8.26
CA GLY A 35 11.43 13.11 8.84
C GLY A 35 10.67 11.80 8.80
N ALA A 36 9.46 11.75 8.24
CA ALA A 36 8.78 10.51 7.91
C ALA A 36 9.28 9.95 6.58
N SER A 37 9.33 8.62 6.47
CA SER A 37 9.73 7.97 5.22
C SER A 37 9.06 6.62 5.07
N VAL A 38 8.75 6.27 3.81
CA VAL A 38 8.35 4.91 3.43
C VAL A 38 9.61 4.06 3.38
N THR A 39 9.66 2.98 4.15
CA THR A 39 10.80 2.07 4.16
C THR A 39 10.66 0.97 3.11
N SER A 40 9.46 0.42 2.95
CA SER A 40 9.14 -0.53 1.89
C SER A 40 7.63 -0.60 1.66
N VAL A 41 7.24 -1.14 0.51
CA VAL A 41 5.87 -1.55 0.22
C VAL A 41 5.94 -2.93 -0.40
N ASP A 42 5.14 -3.86 0.12
CA ASP A 42 5.17 -5.25 -0.28
C ASP A 42 3.74 -5.79 -0.40
N ALA A 43 3.49 -6.67 -1.37
CA ALA A 43 2.18 -7.30 -1.55
C ALA A 43 2.23 -8.77 -1.11
N THR A 44 1.42 -9.15 -0.12
CA THR A 44 1.31 -10.55 0.35
C THR A 44 -0.16 -10.96 0.35
N SER A 45 -0.50 -12.06 -0.32
CA SER A 45 -1.86 -12.60 -0.35
C SER A 45 -2.94 -11.59 -0.77
N ARG A 46 -2.66 -10.73 -1.76
CA ARG A 46 -3.50 -9.59 -2.22
C ARG A 46 -3.68 -8.46 -1.20
N THR A 47 -2.93 -8.45 -0.10
CA THR A 47 -2.87 -7.32 0.83
C THR A 47 -1.61 -6.49 0.56
N MET A 48 -1.77 -5.17 0.52
CA MET A 48 -0.66 -4.22 0.42
C MET A 48 -0.18 -3.85 1.81
N TYR A 49 1.08 -4.12 2.11
CA TYR A 49 1.74 -3.72 3.35
C TYR A 49 2.62 -2.52 3.08
N VAL A 50 2.31 -1.40 3.73
CA VAL A 50 3.07 -0.16 3.64
C VAL A 50 3.88 0.00 4.91
N HIS A 51 5.19 -0.18 4.80
CA HIS A 51 6.10 -0.04 5.92
C HIS A 51 6.61 1.39 6.00
N VAL A 52 6.40 2.03 7.14
CA VAL A 52 6.74 3.43 7.35
C VAL A 52 7.55 3.64 8.62
N ARG A 53 8.37 4.68 8.58
CA ARG A 53 9.14 5.16 9.73
C ARG A 53 8.81 6.63 9.95
N PRO A 54 7.79 6.94 10.77
CA PRO A 54 7.52 8.30 11.18
C PRO A 54 8.41 8.69 12.38
N PRO A 55 8.80 9.98 12.49
CA PRO A 55 9.45 10.50 13.69
C PRO A 55 8.44 10.72 14.82
N GLY A 56 7.17 10.94 14.47
CA GLY A 56 6.05 11.26 15.36
C GLY A 56 4.77 10.46 15.06
N ALA A 57 3.63 11.16 15.08
CA ALA A 57 2.34 10.59 14.68
C ALA A 57 2.31 10.37 13.17
N LEU A 58 1.48 9.44 12.71
CA LEU A 58 1.21 9.30 11.28
C LEU A 58 0.11 10.27 10.87
N PRO A 59 0.16 10.80 9.63
CA PRO A 59 -0.98 11.50 9.08
C PRO A 59 -2.21 10.58 9.03
N PRO A 60 -3.43 11.12 8.83
CA PRO A 60 -4.63 10.30 8.70
C PRO A 60 -4.46 9.27 7.58
N VAL A 61 -4.73 8.00 7.89
CA VAL A 61 -4.57 6.89 6.94
C VAL A 61 -5.62 6.96 5.83
N GLU A 62 -6.76 7.58 6.11
CA GLU A 62 -7.83 7.89 5.15
C GLU A 62 -7.28 8.65 3.93
N SER A 63 -6.40 9.63 4.18
CA SER A 63 -5.75 10.42 3.13
C SER A 63 -4.84 9.60 2.21
N LEU A 64 -4.32 8.47 2.69
CA LEU A 64 -3.59 7.50 1.88
C LEU A 64 -4.56 6.68 1.02
N LEU A 65 -5.67 6.21 1.60
CA LEU A 65 -6.69 5.44 0.86
C LEU A 65 -7.31 6.26 -0.28
N ASP A 66 -7.67 7.53 -0.04
CA ASP A 66 -8.14 8.47 -1.07
C ASP A 66 -7.15 8.60 -2.23
N ARG A 67 -5.84 8.58 -1.94
CA ARG A 67 -4.79 8.67 -2.97
C ARG A 67 -4.62 7.37 -3.75
N LEU A 68 -4.97 6.24 -3.15
CA LEU A 68 -4.90 4.91 -3.77
C LEU A 68 -6.14 4.60 -4.61
N GLU A 69 -7.26 5.25 -4.31
CA GLU A 69 -8.49 5.16 -5.10
C GLU A 69 -8.21 5.46 -6.58
N GLY A 70 -8.70 4.58 -7.46
CA GLY A 70 -8.47 4.66 -8.91
C GLY A 70 -7.02 4.39 -9.37
N ARG A 71 -6.05 4.22 -8.46
CA ARG A 71 -4.65 3.85 -8.80
C ARG A 71 -4.40 2.35 -8.69
N ILE A 72 -5.04 1.71 -7.73
CA ILE A 72 -5.11 0.26 -7.54
C ILE A 72 -6.57 -0.20 -7.58
N PRO A 73 -6.85 -1.49 -7.83
CA PRO A 73 -8.22 -1.99 -7.83
C PRO A 73 -8.88 -1.82 -6.47
N ASP A 74 -10.17 -1.52 -6.47
CA ASP A 74 -10.99 -1.48 -5.27
C ASP A 74 -11.04 -2.86 -4.60
N GLY A 75 -11.26 -2.87 -3.28
CA GLY A 75 -11.32 -4.12 -2.50
C GLY A 75 -9.95 -4.71 -2.13
N ILE A 76 -8.84 -4.06 -2.50
CA ILE A 76 -7.50 -4.45 -2.05
C ILE A 76 -7.27 -3.95 -0.62
N PRO A 77 -7.04 -4.84 0.37
CA PRO A 77 -6.75 -4.41 1.74
C PRO A 77 -5.38 -3.74 1.82
N VAL A 78 -5.30 -2.65 2.59
CA VAL A 78 -4.06 -1.93 2.85
C VAL A 78 -3.76 -1.99 4.36
N VAL A 79 -2.51 -2.25 4.71
CA VAL A 79 -2.05 -2.28 6.11
C VAL A 79 -0.85 -1.36 6.23
N VAL A 80 -0.89 -0.44 7.19
CA VAL A 80 0.23 0.46 7.47
C VAL A 80 0.96 -0.04 8.72
N ASP A 81 2.23 -0.41 8.56
CA ASP A 81 3.08 -0.90 9.63
C ASP A 81 4.14 0.16 9.97
N ALA A 82 4.02 0.75 11.17
CA ALA A 82 4.96 1.74 11.65
C ALA A 82 6.06 1.09 12.48
N SER A 83 7.32 1.34 12.08
CA SER A 83 8.54 0.73 12.63
C SER A 83 8.75 0.86 14.16
N ARG A 84 7.96 1.68 14.87
CA ARG A 84 7.92 1.71 16.35
C ARG A 84 7.02 0.61 16.97
N GLY A 85 6.66 -0.42 16.21
CA GLY A 85 5.82 -1.53 16.68
C GLY A 85 4.32 -1.18 16.75
N ARG A 86 3.87 -0.19 15.97
CA ARG A 86 2.44 0.14 15.85
C ARG A 86 1.95 -0.26 14.47
N ARG A 87 1.14 -1.32 14.42
CA ARG A 87 0.38 -1.69 13.23
C ARG A 87 -0.98 -1.01 13.27
N ILE A 88 -1.34 -0.34 12.19
CA ILE A 88 -2.64 0.29 12.01
C ILE A 88 -3.31 -0.41 10.83
N ASP A 89 -4.45 -1.03 11.08
CA ASP A 89 -5.30 -1.54 10.01
C ASP A 89 -5.91 -0.33 9.29
N ALA A 90 -5.57 -0.14 8.02
CA ALA A 90 -5.93 1.07 7.29
C ALA A 90 -7.38 1.02 6.81
N GLY A 91 -7.86 -0.18 6.46
CA GLY A 91 -9.12 -0.38 5.76
C GLY A 91 -8.95 -0.84 4.32
N VAL A 92 -10.01 -0.66 3.54
CA VAL A 92 -10.14 -1.11 2.15
C VAL A 92 -10.23 0.11 1.23
N VAL A 93 -9.59 0.06 0.06
CA VAL A 93 -9.68 1.14 -0.93
C VAL A 93 -11.04 1.12 -1.63
N GLY A 94 -11.68 2.29 -1.73
CA GLY A 94 -12.89 2.54 -2.53
C GLY A 94 -14.22 2.11 -1.89
N ASP A 95 -14.31 2.07 -0.55
CA ASP A 95 -15.57 1.79 0.19
C ASP A 95 -16.49 3.01 0.32
#